data_AF-A0A924UJP7-F1
#
_entry.id   AF-A0A924UJP7-F1
#
_cell.length_a   1.000
_cell.length_b   1.000
_cell.length_c   1.000
_cell.angle_alpha   90.00
_cell.angle_beta   90.00
_cell.angle_gamma   90.00
#
_symmetry.space_group_name_H-M   'P 1'
#
loop_
_entity.id
_entity.type
_entity.pdbx_description
1 polymer ?
#
loop_
_entity_poly.entity_id
_entity_poly.type
_entity_poly.pdbx_seq_one_letter_code
_entity_poly.pdbx_strand_id
1 'polypeptide(L)'
;MINIWKQQTVEFVKKHETRFEVGFFIAGFIFDALIVGDIDHLFSLIQQAAYLLVIATFIHYEILFRSLKWRPSGRFIVKVWEYRNLILHFFLGTLLNIYSIFYMKSSSFASSVVFLLLMIALVILNDRPMIKKSKMSVKVGLAGICLFSFISILFPLILGFVGWTPFGLSVITTAALFYLQTLLLKKHFPDDNTLMRAVFIPGMSVLGVFTLFYFLGWIPPVPLSVKEQGIYHLVEKREGQYFLSTENESWKFWNSGDQEFKARGEDKIYYYTQIYSPGRFSDQIFIQWLWKDPKKGWTKTDRIPLQIVGGRKEGFRGFAVKSNYQPGQWRVQVETSMGHEISRLGFEVIADQSSDPRPFRVLTK
;
A
#
# COMPACT_ATOMS: atom_id res chain seq x y z
N MET A 1 -35.23 18.50 31.34
CA MET A 1 -33.80 18.78 31.04
C MET A 1 -33.14 17.71 30.16
N ILE A 2 -33.29 16.40 30.44
CA ILE A 2 -32.69 15.32 29.64
C ILE A 2 -33.12 15.34 28.16
N ASN A 3 -34.40 15.63 27.85
CA ASN A 3 -34.89 15.70 26.46
C ASN A 3 -34.32 16.87 25.65
N ILE A 4 -33.97 17.99 26.29
CA ILE A 4 -33.44 19.18 25.60
C ILE A 4 -31.98 18.93 25.20
N TRP A 5 -31.18 18.36 26.11
CA TRP A 5 -29.81 17.95 25.81
C TRP A 5 -29.76 16.88 24.72
N LYS A 6 -30.71 15.93 24.71
CA LYS A 6 -30.85 14.90 23.68
C LYS A 6 -31.23 15.51 22.31
N GLN A 7 -32.13 16.48 22.27
CA GLN A 7 -32.49 17.18 21.03
C GLN A 7 -31.35 18.07 20.52
N GLN A 8 -30.66 18.80 21.41
CA GLN A 8 -29.51 19.63 21.04
C GLN A 8 -28.32 18.80 20.53
N THR A 9 -28.06 17.63 21.12
CA THR A 9 -27.04 16.71 20.60
C THR A 9 -27.46 16.10 19.26
N VAL A 10 -28.73 15.73 19.08
CA VAL A 10 -29.23 15.23 17.78
C VAL A 10 -29.17 16.30 16.69
N GLU A 11 -29.52 17.55 16.98
CA GLU A 11 -29.40 18.66 16.03
C GLU A 11 -27.95 19.04 15.74
N PHE A 12 -27.07 19.01 16.75
CA PHE A 12 -25.64 19.24 16.57
C PHE A 12 -24.98 18.14 15.72
N VAL A 13 -25.37 16.87 15.94
CA VAL A 13 -24.93 15.71 15.15
C VAL A 13 -25.46 15.81 13.72
N LYS A 14 -26.73 16.15 13.50
CA LYS A 14 -27.28 16.38 12.14
C LYS A 14 -26.57 17.53 11.42
N LYS A 15 -26.26 18.63 12.12
CA LYS A 15 -25.54 19.78 11.56
C LYS A 15 -24.10 19.44 11.15
N HIS A 16 -23.49 18.42 11.76
CA HIS A 16 -22.12 17.97 11.49
C HIS A 16 -22.03 16.52 11.02
N GLU A 17 -23.13 15.95 10.53
CA GLU A 17 -23.27 14.50 10.25
C GLU A 17 -22.16 14.02 9.32
N THR A 18 -21.91 14.78 8.25
CA THR A 18 -20.84 14.50 7.29
C THR A 18 -19.44 14.53 7.91
N ARG A 19 -19.18 15.40 8.90
CA ARG A 19 -17.88 15.47 9.59
C ARG A 19 -17.70 14.31 10.57
N PHE A 20 -18.76 13.93 11.28
CA PHE A 20 -18.75 12.76 12.16
C PHE A 20 -18.58 11.46 11.36
N GLU A 21 -19.32 11.29 10.25
CA GLU A 21 -19.15 10.14 9.35
C GLU A 21 -17.71 9.99 8.87
N VAL A 22 -17.09 11.09 8.42
CA VAL A 22 -15.69 11.09 8.00
C VAL A 22 -14.75 10.80 9.16
N GLY A 23 -15.00 11.36 10.35
CA GLY A 23 -14.21 11.09 11.55
C GLY A 23 -14.26 9.62 11.98
N PHE A 24 -15.44 9.01 12.03
CA PHE A 24 -15.60 7.59 12.33
C PHE A 24 -14.98 6.70 11.27
N PHE A 25 -15.11 7.06 9.99
CA PHE A 25 -14.45 6.35 8.90
C PHE A 25 -12.92 6.39 9.06
N ILE A 26 -12.33 7.55 9.33
CA ILE A 26 -10.89 7.70 9.56
C ILE A 26 -10.45 6.88 10.78
N ALA A 27 -11.22 6.91 11.87
CA ALA A 27 -10.91 6.12 13.06
C ALA A 27 -10.95 4.62 12.78
N GLY A 28 -11.97 4.14 12.05
CA GLY A 28 -12.07 2.75 11.61
C GLY A 28 -10.93 2.36 10.67
N PHE A 29 -10.58 3.22 9.71
CA PHE A 29 -9.43 3.02 8.82
C PHE A 29 -8.11 2.87 9.58
N ILE A 30 -7.87 3.73 10.57
CA ILE A 30 -6.66 3.66 11.42
C ILE A 30 -6.66 2.37 12.23
N PHE A 31 -7.80 2.00 12.83
CA PHE A 31 -7.95 0.74 13.57
C PHE A 31 -7.66 -0.49 12.69
N ASP A 32 -8.24 -0.52 11.49
CA ASP A 32 -7.98 -1.57 10.51
C ASP A 32 -6.50 -1.60 10.09
N ALA A 33 -5.88 -0.44 9.90
CA ALA A 33 -4.46 -0.37 9.55
C ALA A 33 -3.56 -1.00 10.62
N LEU A 34 -3.93 -0.88 11.91
CA LEU A 34 -3.22 -1.50 13.02
C LEU A 34 -3.45 -3.01 13.12
N ILE A 35 -4.65 -3.49 12.77
CA ILE A 35 -5.06 -4.91 12.94
C ILE A 35 -4.80 -5.76 11.70
N VAL A 36 -4.77 -5.15 10.51
CA VAL A 36 -4.56 -5.88 9.25
C VAL A 36 -3.31 -6.75 9.33
N GLY A 37 -3.53 -8.05 9.14
CA GLY A 37 -2.51 -9.08 9.14
C GLY A 37 -1.62 -9.07 7.89
N ASP A 38 -0.81 -10.11 7.77
CA ASP A 38 0.18 -10.23 6.70
C ASP A 38 -0.46 -10.42 5.31
N ILE A 39 0.22 -9.91 4.29
CA ILE A 39 -0.26 -9.86 2.91
C ILE A 39 -0.31 -11.26 2.28
N ASP A 40 0.53 -12.20 2.73
CA ASP A 40 0.68 -13.54 2.17
C ASP A 40 -0.19 -14.62 2.83
N HIS A 41 -1.11 -14.24 3.72
CA HIS A 41 -1.97 -15.20 4.40
C HIS A 41 -3.01 -15.82 3.42
N LEU A 42 -2.93 -17.14 3.22
CA LEU A 42 -3.72 -17.87 2.21
C LEU A 42 -5.24 -17.67 2.39
N PHE A 43 -5.75 -17.73 3.62
CA PHE A 43 -7.18 -17.50 3.89
C PHE A 43 -7.60 -16.09 3.45
N SER A 44 -6.76 -15.09 3.68
CA SER A 44 -7.04 -13.70 3.31
C SER A 44 -7.07 -13.53 1.78
N LEU A 45 -6.17 -14.22 1.06
CA LEU A 45 -6.17 -14.25 -0.41
C LEU A 45 -7.42 -14.92 -0.97
N ILE A 46 -7.83 -16.07 -0.40
CA ILE A 46 -9.04 -16.79 -0.81
C ILE A 46 -10.29 -15.93 -0.54
N GLN A 47 -10.36 -15.29 0.63
CA GLN A 47 -11.46 -14.40 0.99
C GLN A 47 -11.58 -13.22 0.01
N GLN A 48 -10.46 -12.57 -0.34
CA GLN A 48 -10.45 -11.48 -1.32
C GLN A 48 -10.89 -11.96 -2.72
N ALA A 49 -10.41 -13.12 -3.17
CA ALA A 49 -10.84 -13.72 -4.43
C ALA A 49 -12.35 -14.01 -4.43
N ALA A 50 -12.89 -14.51 -3.32
CA ALA A 50 -14.33 -14.73 -3.16
C ALA A 50 -15.12 -13.40 -3.23
N TYR A 51 -14.62 -12.34 -2.59
CA TYR A 51 -15.27 -11.02 -2.64
C TYR A 51 -15.27 -10.44 -4.05
N LEU A 52 -14.16 -10.57 -4.78
CA LEU A 52 -14.08 -10.18 -6.20
C LEU A 52 -15.04 -10.97 -7.07
N LEU A 53 -15.20 -12.27 -6.82
CA LEU A 53 -16.16 -13.10 -7.53
C LEU A 53 -17.61 -12.63 -7.27
N VAL A 54 -17.95 -12.35 -6.01
CA VAL A 54 -19.26 -11.77 -5.67
C VAL A 54 -19.47 -10.44 -6.40
N ILE A 55 -18.50 -9.52 -6.37
CA ILE A 55 -18.58 -8.24 -7.09
C ILE A 55 -18.79 -8.46 -8.59
N ALA A 56 -18.00 -9.34 -9.22
CA ALA A 56 -18.09 -9.64 -10.64
C ALA A 56 -19.47 -10.20 -11.02
N THR A 57 -20.00 -11.13 -10.22
CA THR A 57 -21.34 -11.71 -10.41
C THR A 57 -22.44 -10.66 -10.28
N PHE A 58 -22.43 -9.84 -9.22
CA PHE A 58 -23.43 -8.79 -9.05
C PHE A 58 -23.36 -7.72 -10.14
N ILE A 59 -22.15 -7.33 -10.57
CA ILE A 59 -21.95 -6.43 -11.71
C ILE A 59 -22.53 -7.04 -12.99
N HIS A 60 -22.25 -8.32 -13.26
CA HIS A 60 -22.75 -9.03 -14.43
C HIS A 60 -24.29 -9.03 -14.46
N TYR A 61 -24.94 -9.44 -13.38
CA TYR A 61 -26.40 -9.46 -13.32
C TYR A 61 -27.02 -8.05 -13.27
N GLU A 62 -26.35 -7.04 -12.71
CA GLU A 62 -26.86 -5.66 -12.71
C GLU A 62 -26.93 -5.11 -14.14
N ILE A 63 -25.95 -5.45 -14.99
CA ILE A 63 -25.96 -5.11 -16.42
C ILE A 63 -27.14 -5.78 -17.13
N LEU A 64 -27.34 -7.09 -16.90
CA LEU A 64 -28.46 -7.84 -17.50
C LEU A 64 -29.81 -7.32 -17.02
N PHE A 65 -29.94 -6.99 -15.73
CA PHE A 65 -31.15 -6.47 -15.12
C PHE A 65 -31.55 -5.10 -15.68
N ARG A 66 -30.57 -4.17 -15.80
CA ARG A 66 -30.81 -2.84 -16.39
C ARG A 66 -31.19 -2.91 -17.86
N SER A 67 -30.73 -3.96 -18.54
CA SER A 67 -30.98 -4.17 -19.96
C SER A 67 -32.20 -5.05 -20.25
N LEU A 68 -33.00 -5.35 -19.22
CA LEU A 68 -34.21 -6.17 -19.32
C LEU A 68 -33.97 -7.60 -19.84
N LYS A 69 -32.72 -8.08 -19.84
CA LYS A 69 -32.35 -9.44 -20.29
C LYS A 69 -32.45 -10.48 -19.18
N TRP A 70 -32.52 -10.04 -17.93
CA TRP A 70 -32.67 -10.91 -16.78
C TRP A 70 -33.50 -10.24 -15.70
N ARG A 71 -34.29 -11.04 -14.97
CA ARG A 71 -35.02 -10.63 -13.77
C ARG A 71 -34.82 -11.70 -12.70
N PRO A 72 -34.71 -11.30 -11.41
CA PRO A 72 -34.59 -12.26 -10.33
C PRO A 72 -35.86 -13.11 -10.23
N SER A 73 -35.72 -14.44 -10.24
CA SER A 73 -36.81 -15.40 -10.06
C SER A 73 -36.60 -16.18 -8.75
N GLY A 74 -37.69 -16.45 -8.01
CA GLY A 74 -37.64 -17.13 -6.72
C GLY A 74 -37.49 -16.18 -5.52
N ARG A 75 -38.19 -16.53 -4.41
CA ARG A 75 -38.35 -15.66 -3.23
C ARG A 75 -37.03 -15.22 -2.60
N PHE A 76 -36.04 -16.11 -2.56
CA PHE A 76 -34.74 -15.82 -1.99
C PHE A 76 -33.92 -14.85 -2.85
N ILE A 77 -33.82 -15.11 -4.16
CA ILE A 77 -33.03 -14.28 -5.09
C ILE A 77 -33.60 -12.86 -5.16
N VAL A 78 -34.93 -12.72 -5.21
CA VAL A 78 -35.60 -11.41 -5.17
C VAL A 78 -35.20 -10.64 -3.90
N LYS A 79 -35.28 -11.29 -2.73
CA LYS A 79 -34.91 -10.67 -1.46
C LYS A 79 -33.45 -10.23 -1.43
N VAL A 80 -32.52 -11.07 -1.90
CA VAL A 80 -31.09 -10.69 -1.97
C VAL A 80 -30.87 -9.52 -2.95
N TRP A 81 -31.57 -9.53 -4.09
CA TRP A 81 -31.44 -8.52 -5.14
C TRP A 81 -31.88 -7.11 -4.70
N GLU A 82 -32.81 -7.01 -3.76
CA GLU A 82 -33.20 -5.73 -3.14
C GLU A 82 -32.00 -5.03 -2.47
N TYR A 83 -31.08 -5.81 -1.87
CA TYR A 83 -29.90 -5.30 -1.19
C TYR A 83 -28.65 -5.21 -2.08
N ARG A 84 -28.75 -5.49 -3.39
CA ARG A 84 -27.59 -5.58 -4.30
C ARG A 84 -26.62 -4.40 -4.27
N ASN A 85 -27.14 -3.16 -4.15
CA ASN A 85 -26.28 -1.97 -4.09
C ASN A 85 -25.50 -1.93 -2.77
N LEU A 86 -26.17 -2.26 -1.66
CA LEU A 86 -25.50 -2.33 -0.35
C LEU A 86 -24.44 -3.42 -0.35
N ILE A 87 -24.76 -4.60 -0.89
CA ILE A 87 -23.83 -5.72 -1.03
C ILE A 87 -22.61 -5.32 -1.87
N LEU A 88 -22.83 -4.75 -3.06
CA LEU A 88 -21.74 -4.31 -3.95
C LEU A 88 -20.82 -3.28 -3.27
N HIS A 89 -21.39 -2.22 -2.68
CA HIS A 89 -20.60 -1.18 -2.06
C HIS A 89 -19.92 -1.63 -0.77
N PHE A 90 -20.51 -2.58 -0.03
CA PHE A 90 -19.87 -3.22 1.12
C PHE A 90 -18.60 -3.97 0.69
N PHE A 91 -18.69 -4.85 -0.31
CA PHE A 91 -17.52 -5.61 -0.77
C PHE A 91 -16.48 -4.72 -1.45
N LEU A 92 -16.90 -3.77 -2.28
CA LEU A 92 -15.99 -2.79 -2.90
C LEU A 92 -15.28 -1.95 -1.83
N GLY A 93 -16.02 -1.42 -0.86
CA GLY A 93 -15.44 -0.62 0.22
C GLY A 93 -14.45 -1.42 1.07
N THR A 94 -14.81 -2.65 1.43
CA THR A 94 -13.94 -3.56 2.19
C THR A 94 -12.62 -3.84 1.43
N LEU A 95 -12.70 -4.15 0.13
CA LEU A 95 -11.51 -4.41 -0.68
C LEU A 95 -10.66 -3.16 -0.88
N LEU A 96 -11.27 -2.01 -1.20
CA LEU A 96 -10.56 -0.73 -1.35
C LEU A 96 -9.84 -0.36 -0.05
N ASN A 97 -10.48 -0.57 1.10
CA ASN A 97 -9.87 -0.33 2.42
C ASN A 97 -8.64 -1.22 2.64
N ILE A 98 -8.79 -2.54 2.43
CA ILE A 98 -7.68 -3.51 2.57
C ILE A 98 -6.51 -3.13 1.65
N TYR A 99 -6.76 -2.84 0.37
CA TYR A 99 -5.70 -2.47 -0.58
C TYR A 99 -5.04 -1.14 -0.22
N SER A 100 -5.81 -0.15 0.23
CA SER A 100 -5.27 1.12 0.72
C SER A 100 -4.28 0.91 1.86
N ILE A 101 -4.61 0.02 2.81
CA ILE A 101 -3.76 -0.33 3.94
C ILE A 101 -2.50 -1.07 3.47
N PHE A 102 -2.62 -2.04 2.57
CA PHE A 102 -1.46 -2.75 2.02
C PHE A 102 -0.49 -1.82 1.29
N TYR A 103 -1.02 -0.94 0.43
CA TYR A 103 -0.21 0.06 -0.27
C TYR A 103 0.48 1.03 0.70
N MET A 104 -0.22 1.47 1.75
CA MET A 104 0.32 2.35 2.78
C MET A 104 1.44 1.67 3.58
N LYS A 105 1.29 0.40 3.96
CA LYS A 105 2.34 -0.37 4.68
C LYS A 105 3.57 -0.64 3.80
N SER A 106 3.41 -0.71 2.48
CA SER A 106 4.45 -1.11 1.53
C SER A 106 5.18 0.03 0.82
N SER A 107 4.93 1.30 1.16
CA SER A 107 5.60 2.44 0.52
C SER A 107 6.21 3.45 1.48
N SER A 108 7.21 4.14 0.96
CA SER A 108 7.57 5.47 1.44
C SER A 108 6.42 6.42 1.14
N PHE A 109 5.95 7.11 2.18
CA PHE A 109 4.88 8.09 2.04
C PHE A 109 5.20 9.14 0.95
N ALA A 110 6.47 9.51 0.79
CA ALA A 110 6.89 10.55 -0.13
C ALA A 110 6.74 10.18 -1.62
N SER A 111 7.01 8.94 -2.00
CA SER A 111 6.95 8.49 -3.41
C SER A 111 5.52 8.18 -3.86
N SER A 112 4.67 7.74 -2.94
CA SER A 112 3.34 7.20 -3.24
C SER A 112 2.18 8.07 -2.74
N VAL A 113 2.43 9.28 -2.24
CA VAL A 113 1.40 10.16 -1.64
C VAL A 113 0.19 10.37 -2.57
N VAL A 114 0.42 10.61 -3.86
CA VAL A 114 -0.66 10.86 -4.83
C VAL A 114 -1.57 9.63 -4.96
N PHE A 115 -0.96 8.45 -5.08
CA PHE A 115 -1.68 7.20 -5.19
C PHE A 115 -2.41 6.84 -3.90
N LEU A 116 -1.78 7.03 -2.73
CA LEU A 116 -2.40 6.78 -1.43
C LEU A 116 -3.59 7.71 -1.18
N LEU A 117 -3.47 8.99 -1.48
CA LEU A 117 -4.58 9.94 -1.37
C LEU A 117 -5.73 9.58 -2.31
N LEU A 118 -5.43 9.14 -3.53
CA LEU A 118 -6.45 8.63 -4.45
C LEU A 118 -7.17 7.42 -3.85
N MET A 119 -6.43 6.44 -3.33
CA MET A 119 -7.01 5.24 -2.73
C MET A 119 -7.91 5.58 -1.52
N ILE A 120 -7.45 6.41 -0.59
CA ILE A 120 -8.25 6.87 0.56
C ILE A 120 -9.50 7.61 0.09
N ALA A 121 -9.37 8.51 -0.90
CA ALA A 121 -10.51 9.22 -1.47
C ALA A 121 -11.54 8.25 -2.05
N LEU A 122 -11.11 7.19 -2.75
CA LEU A 122 -11.99 6.17 -3.31
C LEU A 122 -12.74 5.39 -2.23
N VAL A 123 -12.11 5.08 -1.09
CA VAL A 123 -12.81 4.44 0.03
C VAL A 123 -13.91 5.36 0.57
N ILE A 124 -13.59 6.63 0.84
CA ILE A 124 -14.56 7.62 1.33
C ILE A 124 -15.70 7.83 0.33
N LEU A 125 -15.36 7.96 -0.96
CA LEU A 125 -16.32 8.18 -2.04
C LEU A 125 -17.25 6.98 -2.21
N ASN A 126 -16.74 5.75 -2.08
CA ASN A 126 -17.55 4.53 -2.23
C ASN A 126 -18.76 4.51 -1.28
N ASP A 127 -18.63 5.07 -0.07
CA ASP A 127 -19.73 5.11 0.88
C ASP A 127 -20.74 6.25 0.67
N ARG A 128 -20.40 7.24 -0.17
CA ARG A 128 -21.28 8.37 -0.42
C ARG A 128 -22.54 7.94 -1.19
N PRO A 129 -23.73 8.46 -0.82
CA PRO A 129 -24.98 8.15 -1.51
C PRO A 129 -24.94 8.41 -3.02
N MET A 130 -24.17 9.42 -3.45
CA MET A 130 -23.97 9.76 -4.85
C MET A 130 -23.31 8.62 -5.64
N ILE A 131 -22.30 7.97 -5.05
CA ILE A 131 -21.60 6.84 -5.66
C ILE A 131 -22.45 5.56 -5.55
N LYS A 132 -23.20 5.37 -4.46
CA LYS A 132 -24.16 4.26 -4.33
C LYS A 132 -25.24 4.26 -5.42
N LYS A 133 -25.63 5.44 -5.89
CA LYS A 133 -26.60 5.65 -6.99
C LYS A 133 -25.94 5.90 -8.35
N SER A 134 -24.62 5.76 -8.47
CA SER A 134 -23.91 6.12 -9.69
C SER A 134 -24.23 5.22 -10.89
N LYS A 135 -23.76 5.67 -12.06
CA LYS A 135 -23.76 4.90 -13.30
C LYS A 135 -22.96 3.60 -13.14
N MET A 136 -23.31 2.61 -13.96
CA MET A 136 -22.65 1.30 -13.98
C MET A 136 -21.15 1.39 -14.22
N SER A 137 -20.72 2.32 -15.08
CA SER A 137 -19.31 2.54 -15.42
C SER A 137 -18.44 2.86 -14.19
N VAL A 138 -18.97 3.60 -13.21
CA VAL A 138 -18.25 3.92 -11.97
C VAL A 138 -18.04 2.65 -11.14
N LYS A 139 -19.08 1.80 -11.01
CA LYS A 139 -18.98 0.54 -10.27
C LYS A 139 -18.00 -0.42 -10.92
N VAL A 140 -17.99 -0.48 -12.26
CA VAL A 140 -16.99 -1.25 -13.02
C VAL A 140 -15.59 -0.68 -12.82
N GLY A 141 -15.43 0.64 -12.81
CA GLY A 141 -14.14 1.27 -12.50
C GLY A 141 -13.62 0.89 -11.11
N LEU A 142 -14.46 0.99 -10.08
CA LEU A 142 -14.10 0.56 -8.71
C LEU A 142 -13.75 -0.93 -8.65
N ALA A 143 -14.51 -1.78 -9.34
CA ALA A 143 -14.20 -3.20 -9.45
C ALA A 143 -12.88 -3.45 -10.18
N GLY A 144 -12.57 -2.66 -11.21
CA GLY A 144 -11.29 -2.72 -11.91
C GLY A 144 -10.11 -2.34 -11.04
N ILE A 145 -10.28 -1.34 -10.17
CA ILE A 145 -9.29 -0.96 -9.17
C ILE A 145 -9.05 -2.13 -8.21
N CYS A 146 -10.12 -2.70 -7.63
CA CYS A 146 -10.00 -3.83 -6.71
C CYS A 146 -9.36 -5.06 -7.37
N LEU A 147 -9.79 -5.39 -8.60
CA LEU A 147 -9.30 -6.54 -9.35
C LEU A 147 -7.82 -6.37 -9.71
N PHE A 148 -7.44 -5.21 -10.24
CA PHE A 148 -6.05 -4.92 -10.55
C PHE A 148 -5.20 -4.96 -9.28
N SER A 149 -5.65 -4.33 -8.19
CA SER A 149 -4.92 -4.35 -6.92
C SER A 149 -4.68 -5.76 -6.41
N PHE A 150 -5.70 -6.62 -6.38
CA PHE A 150 -5.55 -8.02 -6.02
C PHE A 150 -4.51 -8.75 -6.87
N ILE A 151 -4.63 -8.66 -8.20
CA ILE A 151 -3.76 -9.36 -9.14
C ILE A 151 -2.32 -8.82 -9.04
N SER A 152 -2.16 -7.50 -8.88
CA SER A 152 -0.86 -6.82 -8.72
C SER A 152 -0.11 -7.24 -7.46
N ILE A 153 -0.82 -7.74 -6.45
CA ILE A 153 -0.24 -8.31 -5.24
C ILE A 153 0.00 -9.81 -5.42
N LEU A 154 -0.95 -10.51 -6.05
CA LEU A 154 -0.90 -11.95 -6.24
C LEU A 154 0.30 -12.40 -7.09
N PHE A 155 0.60 -11.72 -8.20
CA PHE A 155 1.71 -12.12 -9.07
C PHE A 155 3.08 -12.03 -8.38
N PRO A 156 3.46 -10.91 -7.73
CA PRO A 156 4.69 -10.85 -6.94
C PRO A 156 4.77 -11.92 -5.84
N LEU A 157 3.65 -12.26 -5.21
CA LEU A 157 3.60 -13.33 -4.19
C LEU A 157 3.87 -14.72 -4.78
N ILE A 158 3.31 -15.02 -5.95
CA ILE A 158 3.49 -16.32 -6.62
C ILE A 158 4.89 -16.42 -7.23
N LEU A 159 5.36 -15.35 -7.89
CA LEU A 159 6.63 -15.33 -8.63
C LEU A 159 7.84 -15.07 -7.71
N GLY A 160 7.63 -14.42 -6.57
CA GLY A 160 8.69 -14.18 -5.58
C GLY A 160 9.59 -12.98 -5.86
N PHE A 161 9.19 -12.04 -6.73
CA PHE A 161 9.94 -10.79 -6.98
C PHE A 161 9.02 -9.66 -7.44
N VAL A 162 9.50 -8.41 -7.41
CA VAL A 162 8.75 -7.23 -7.88
C VAL A 162 9.44 -6.65 -9.12
N GLY A 163 8.68 -6.35 -10.17
CA GLY A 163 9.21 -5.71 -11.37
C GLY A 163 8.22 -5.67 -12.52
N TRP A 164 8.72 -5.35 -13.71
CA TRP A 164 7.91 -5.24 -14.93
C TRP A 164 7.21 -6.54 -15.31
N THR A 165 7.81 -7.71 -15.01
CA THR A 165 7.22 -9.01 -15.34
C THR A 165 5.94 -9.29 -14.52
N PRO A 166 5.96 -9.30 -13.17
CA PRO A 166 4.74 -9.40 -12.36
C PRO A 166 3.71 -8.32 -12.69
N PHE A 167 4.17 -7.09 -12.92
CA PHE A 167 3.29 -5.97 -13.27
C PHE A 167 2.58 -6.18 -14.61
N GLY A 168 3.32 -6.55 -15.66
CA GLY A 168 2.78 -6.81 -16.99
C GLY A 168 1.80 -7.98 -16.99
N LEU A 169 2.11 -9.06 -16.27
CA LEU A 169 1.17 -10.16 -16.06
C LEU A 169 -0.11 -9.68 -15.36
N SER A 170 0.01 -8.78 -14.40
CA SER A 170 -1.15 -8.21 -13.72
C SER A 170 -2.06 -7.42 -14.64
N VAL A 171 -1.47 -6.60 -15.52
CA VAL A 171 -2.21 -5.85 -16.55
C VAL A 171 -2.91 -6.81 -17.52
N ILE A 172 -2.18 -7.81 -18.04
CA ILE A 172 -2.71 -8.77 -19.01
C ILE A 172 -3.85 -9.59 -18.41
N THR A 173 -3.67 -10.15 -17.21
CA THR A 173 -4.71 -10.95 -16.56
C THR A 173 -5.93 -10.12 -16.22
N THR A 174 -5.77 -8.89 -15.73
CA THR A 174 -6.91 -8.01 -15.46
C THR A 174 -7.68 -7.67 -16.74
N ALA A 175 -6.97 -7.33 -17.83
CA ALA A 175 -7.57 -7.08 -19.13
C ALA A 175 -8.30 -8.32 -19.67
N ALA A 176 -7.70 -9.51 -19.53
CA ALA A 176 -8.28 -10.77 -19.96
C ALA A 176 -9.57 -11.10 -19.20
N LEU A 177 -9.65 -10.82 -17.89
CA LEU A 177 -10.86 -11.03 -17.10
C LEU A 177 -11.98 -10.05 -17.49
N PHE A 178 -11.66 -8.79 -17.74
CA PHE A 178 -12.65 -7.84 -18.29
C PHE A 178 -13.12 -8.26 -19.68
N TYR A 179 -12.20 -8.69 -20.55
CA TYR A 179 -12.55 -9.21 -21.87
C TYR A 179 -13.45 -10.45 -21.76
N LEU A 180 -13.13 -11.41 -20.89
CA LEU A 180 -13.98 -12.56 -20.62
C LEU A 180 -15.38 -12.13 -20.15
N GLN A 181 -15.47 -11.16 -19.23
CA GLN A 181 -16.75 -10.62 -18.78
C GLN A 181 -17.56 -10.02 -19.94
N THR A 182 -16.91 -9.31 -20.86
CA THR A 182 -17.57 -8.78 -22.06
C THR A 182 -18.08 -9.88 -22.99
N LEU A 183 -17.30 -10.96 -23.20
CA LEU A 183 -17.73 -12.11 -24.01
C LEU A 183 -18.93 -12.84 -23.40
N LEU A 184 -18.95 -13.03 -22.08
CA LEU A 184 -20.07 -13.65 -21.37
C LEU A 184 -21.35 -12.82 -21.51
N LEU A 185 -21.22 -11.50 -21.44
CA LEU A 185 -22.35 -10.59 -21.64
C LEU A 185 -22.79 -10.58 -23.12
N LYS A 186 -21.86 -10.56 -24.08
CA LYS A 186 -22.15 -10.52 -25.53
C LYS A 186 -23.12 -11.63 -25.97
N LYS A 187 -23.12 -12.80 -25.32
CA LYS A 187 -24.13 -13.86 -25.56
C LYS A 187 -25.58 -13.40 -25.41
N HIS A 188 -25.83 -12.34 -24.63
CA HIS A 188 -27.16 -11.82 -24.32
C HIS A 188 -27.47 -10.48 -25.00
N PHE A 189 -26.50 -9.89 -25.71
CA PHE A 189 -26.60 -8.56 -26.31
C PHE A 189 -26.13 -8.56 -27.77
N PRO A 190 -26.94 -8.02 -28.71
CA PRO A 190 -26.50 -7.80 -30.09
C PRO A 190 -25.72 -6.48 -30.28
N ASP A 191 -25.81 -5.52 -29.34
CA ASP A 191 -25.13 -4.22 -29.44
C ASP A 191 -23.80 -4.18 -28.67
N ASP A 192 -22.70 -4.19 -29.41
CA ASP A 192 -21.34 -4.16 -28.88
C ASP A 192 -20.97 -2.80 -28.25
N ASN A 193 -21.57 -1.69 -28.70
CA ASN A 193 -21.13 -0.34 -28.30
C ASN A 193 -21.52 -0.01 -26.85
N THR A 194 -22.73 -0.40 -26.44
CA THR A 194 -23.20 -0.22 -25.07
C THR A 194 -22.37 -1.02 -24.06
N LEU A 195 -22.04 -2.27 -24.40
CA LEU A 195 -21.18 -3.14 -23.58
C LEU A 195 -19.77 -2.58 -23.44
N MET A 196 -19.19 -2.10 -24.54
CA MET A 196 -17.85 -1.54 -24.55
C MET A 196 -17.76 -0.29 -23.65
N ARG A 197 -18.74 0.63 -23.72
CA ARG A 197 -18.78 1.83 -22.88
C ARG A 197 -19.09 1.55 -21.41
N ALA A 198 -19.89 0.53 -21.12
CA ALA A 198 -20.30 0.21 -19.76
C ALA A 198 -19.27 -0.61 -18.99
N VAL A 199 -18.54 -1.51 -19.67
CA VAL A 199 -17.65 -2.50 -19.04
C VAL A 199 -16.20 -2.32 -19.46
N PHE A 200 -15.92 -2.44 -20.75
CA PHE A 200 -14.54 -2.50 -21.24
C PHE A 200 -13.79 -1.19 -21.06
N ILE A 201 -14.35 -0.07 -21.51
CA ILE A 201 -13.69 1.25 -21.43
C ILE A 201 -13.38 1.63 -19.98
N PRO A 202 -14.31 1.56 -19.01
CA PRO A 202 -13.98 1.88 -17.62
C PRO A 202 -12.88 0.98 -17.04
N GLY A 203 -12.92 -0.33 -17.30
CA GLY A 203 -11.89 -1.27 -16.85
C GLY A 203 -10.51 -0.96 -17.46
N MET A 204 -10.45 -0.74 -18.76
CA MET A 204 -9.20 -0.38 -19.46
C MET A 204 -8.68 1.01 -19.08
N SER A 205 -9.57 1.95 -18.76
CA SER A 205 -9.18 3.28 -18.28
C SER A 205 -8.43 3.19 -16.95
N VAL A 206 -8.89 2.32 -16.04
CA VAL A 206 -8.20 2.05 -14.78
C VAL A 206 -6.81 1.47 -15.06
N LEU A 207 -6.70 0.50 -15.96
CA LEU A 207 -5.40 -0.08 -16.33
C LEU A 207 -4.44 0.97 -16.92
N GLY A 208 -4.93 1.87 -17.76
CA GLY A 208 -4.14 2.98 -18.30
C GLY A 208 -3.59 3.89 -17.18
N VAL A 209 -4.45 4.28 -16.24
CA VAL A 209 -4.04 5.12 -15.09
C VAL A 209 -3.03 4.40 -14.20
N PHE A 210 -3.25 3.13 -13.88
CA PHE A 210 -2.34 2.36 -13.02
C PHE A 210 -1.00 2.08 -13.73
N THR A 211 -1.01 1.89 -15.05
CA THR A 211 0.23 1.77 -15.84
C THR A 211 1.02 3.06 -15.83
N LEU A 212 0.36 4.21 -15.98
CA LEU A 212 1.01 5.50 -15.83
C LEU A 212 1.61 5.66 -14.43
N PHE A 213 0.86 5.35 -13.37
CA PHE A 213 1.36 5.48 -12.00
C PHE A 213 2.50 4.53 -11.68
N TYR A 214 2.48 3.32 -12.23
CA TYR A 214 3.60 2.38 -12.11
C TYR A 214 4.84 2.94 -12.80
N PHE A 215 4.71 3.44 -14.02
CA PHE A 215 5.81 4.07 -14.75
C PHE A 215 6.39 5.30 -14.02
N LEU A 216 5.54 6.10 -13.38
CA LEU A 216 5.95 7.24 -12.56
C LEU A 216 6.53 6.84 -11.19
N GLY A 217 6.50 5.55 -10.83
CA GLY A 217 6.94 5.05 -9.51
C GLY A 217 6.02 5.45 -8.36
N TRP A 218 4.78 5.84 -8.63
CA TRP A 218 3.79 6.22 -7.61
C TRP A 218 3.08 5.02 -6.98
N ILE A 219 2.98 3.90 -7.70
CA ILE A 219 2.46 2.65 -7.13
C ILE A 219 3.52 2.00 -6.24
N PRO A 220 3.21 1.75 -4.95
CA PRO A 220 4.10 1.04 -4.04
C PRO A 220 4.52 -0.34 -4.58
N PRO A 221 5.78 -0.75 -4.40
CA PRO A 221 6.22 -2.12 -4.69
C PRO A 221 5.73 -3.11 -3.62
N VAL A 222 4.45 -3.47 -3.66
CA VAL A 222 3.84 -4.51 -2.80
C VAL A 222 4.36 -5.89 -3.22
N PRO A 223 4.65 -6.85 -2.32
CA PRO A 223 4.32 -6.92 -0.88
C PRO A 223 5.46 -6.55 0.10
N LEU A 224 6.52 -5.90 -0.36
CA LEU A 224 7.63 -5.52 0.51
C LEU A 224 7.24 -4.38 1.45
N SER A 225 7.70 -4.44 2.70
CA SER A 225 7.52 -3.32 3.64
C SER A 225 8.69 -3.28 4.63
N VAL A 226 9.20 -2.08 4.90
CA VAL A 226 10.20 -1.89 5.96
C VAL A 226 9.48 -1.84 7.30
N LYS A 227 9.79 -2.81 8.18
CA LYS A 227 9.24 -2.91 9.53
C LYS A 227 10.01 -2.02 10.51
N GLU A 228 11.32 -2.00 10.35
CA GLU A 228 12.22 -1.18 11.16
C GLU A 228 13.41 -0.72 10.31
N GLN A 229 13.89 0.48 10.59
CA GLN A 229 15.12 1.02 10.00
C GLN A 229 15.74 2.02 10.97
N GLY A 230 17.05 2.24 10.86
CA GLY A 230 17.71 3.28 11.63
C GLY A 230 19.19 3.47 11.30
N ILE A 231 19.72 4.61 11.76
CA ILE A 231 21.15 4.94 11.68
C ILE A 231 21.81 4.66 13.03
N TYR A 232 23.00 4.06 12.99
CA TYR A 232 23.74 3.58 14.15
C TYR A 232 25.25 3.78 13.96
N HIS A 233 25.99 3.85 15.07
CA HIS A 233 27.46 3.92 15.06
C HIS A 233 28.11 2.56 14.85
N LEU A 234 27.44 1.48 15.25
CA LEU A 234 27.93 0.13 15.05
C LEU A 234 26.76 -0.85 14.97
N VAL A 235 26.85 -1.79 14.03
CA VAL A 235 25.95 -2.94 13.94
C VAL A 235 26.79 -4.21 13.97
N GLU A 236 26.60 -5.01 15.00
CA GLU A 236 27.24 -6.32 15.13
C GLU A 236 26.21 -7.43 15.01
N LYS A 237 26.55 -8.49 14.31
CA LYS A 237 25.74 -9.69 14.21
C LYS A 237 26.40 -10.81 15.00
N ARG A 238 25.77 -11.25 16.09
CA ARG A 238 26.25 -12.37 16.92
C ARG A 238 25.12 -13.37 17.12
N GLU A 239 25.38 -14.64 16.83
CA GLU A 239 24.41 -15.74 17.01
C GLU A 239 23.03 -15.51 16.36
N GLY A 240 22.98 -14.75 15.27
CA GLY A 240 21.73 -14.43 14.55
C GLY A 240 20.97 -13.22 15.08
N GLN A 241 21.39 -12.62 16.20
CA GLN A 241 20.87 -11.36 16.72
C GLN A 241 21.70 -10.17 16.22
N TYR A 242 21.06 -9.00 16.15
CA TYR A 242 21.73 -7.75 15.81
C TYR A 242 21.85 -6.85 17.04
N PHE A 243 23.05 -6.36 17.28
CA PHE A 243 23.38 -5.42 18.35
C PHE A 243 23.66 -4.05 17.71
N LEU A 244 22.80 -3.08 18.00
CA LEU A 244 22.80 -1.75 17.37
C LEU A 244 23.27 -0.72 18.40
N SER A 245 24.43 -0.11 18.17
CA SER A 245 24.98 0.91 19.05
C SER A 245 24.53 2.30 18.64
N THR A 246 23.87 3.02 19.54
CA THR A 246 23.29 4.35 19.30
C THR A 246 23.64 5.34 20.41
N GLU A 247 23.81 6.61 20.05
CA GLU A 247 23.90 7.73 20.99
C GLU A 247 22.51 8.31 21.32
N ASN A 248 21.49 7.91 20.57
CA ASN A 248 20.13 8.39 20.73
C ASN A 248 19.55 8.01 22.11
N GLU A 249 19.02 9.03 22.78
CA GLU A 249 18.47 8.92 24.12
C GLU A 249 17.22 8.02 24.15
N SER A 250 16.99 7.37 25.29
CA SER A 250 15.90 6.39 25.42
C SER A 250 14.50 6.97 25.27
N TRP A 251 14.32 8.24 25.63
CA TRP A 251 13.05 8.95 25.52
C TRP A 251 12.73 9.40 24.09
N LYS A 252 13.72 9.47 23.18
CA LYS A 252 13.54 9.81 21.76
C LYS A 252 13.11 8.58 20.94
N PHE A 253 12.03 7.93 21.34
CA PHE A 253 11.52 6.71 20.68
C PHE A 253 10.97 6.96 19.27
N TRP A 254 10.68 8.22 18.92
CA TRP A 254 10.29 8.62 17.57
C TRP A 254 11.47 8.72 16.59
N ASN A 255 12.70 8.73 17.08
CA ASN A 255 13.89 8.73 16.24
C ASN A 255 14.25 7.31 15.81
N SER A 256 14.42 7.14 14.50
CA SER A 256 14.96 5.93 13.89
C SER A 256 16.48 5.86 14.05
N GLY A 257 16.96 5.71 15.28
CA GLY A 257 18.40 5.72 15.63
C GLY A 257 18.98 7.14 15.71
N ASP A 258 20.25 7.29 15.34
CA ASP A 258 21.02 8.53 15.40
C ASP A 258 20.73 9.43 14.20
N GLN A 259 19.57 10.09 14.20
CA GLN A 259 19.20 11.04 13.14
C GLN A 259 20.10 12.29 13.13
N GLU A 260 20.67 12.65 14.28
CA GLU A 260 21.79 13.58 14.40
C GLU A 260 23.05 12.76 14.68
N PHE A 261 23.70 12.29 13.63
CA PHE A 261 24.87 11.43 13.73
C PHE A 261 26.12 12.25 14.04
N LYS A 262 26.64 12.12 15.26
CA LYS A 262 27.86 12.81 15.72
C LYS A 262 29.10 12.06 15.26
N ALA A 263 29.65 12.48 14.12
CA ALA A 263 30.77 11.82 13.49
C ALA A 263 32.12 12.27 14.07
N ARG A 264 32.89 11.30 14.56
CA ARG A 264 34.34 11.41 14.78
C ARG A 264 35.11 10.83 13.59
N GLY A 265 36.41 11.14 13.47
CA GLY A 265 37.18 10.95 12.24
C GLY A 265 37.19 9.53 11.65
N GLU A 266 37.18 8.49 12.47
CA GLU A 266 37.19 7.08 12.02
C GLU A 266 35.81 6.41 12.03
N ASP A 267 34.77 7.15 12.40
CA ASP A 267 33.44 6.59 12.50
C ASP A 267 32.93 6.15 11.13
N LYS A 268 32.06 5.13 11.18
CA LYS A 268 31.31 4.65 10.02
C LYS A 268 29.84 4.78 10.35
N ILE A 269 29.04 5.08 9.33
CA ILE A 269 27.60 5.16 9.48
C ILE A 269 27.03 3.79 9.12
N TYR A 270 26.33 3.16 10.06
CA TYR A 270 25.62 1.92 9.81
C TYR A 270 24.14 2.20 9.64
N TYR A 271 23.59 1.82 8.49
CA TYR A 271 22.16 1.78 8.29
C TYR A 271 21.66 0.36 8.49
N TYR A 272 20.80 0.14 9.48
CA TYR A 272 20.14 -1.13 9.73
C TYR A 272 18.72 -1.10 9.17
N THR A 273 18.25 -2.23 8.65
CA THR A 273 16.86 -2.40 8.23
C THR A 273 16.35 -3.81 8.46
N GLN A 274 15.09 -3.90 8.84
CA GLN A 274 14.27 -5.10 8.88
C GLN A 274 13.12 -4.95 7.89
N ILE A 275 13.06 -5.85 6.92
CA ILE A 275 12.16 -5.78 5.77
C ILE A 275 11.32 -7.03 5.74
N TYR A 276 10.02 -6.88 5.84
CA TYR A 276 9.10 -7.98 5.62
C TYR A 276 9.14 -8.41 4.16
N SER A 277 9.28 -9.72 3.96
CA SER A 277 9.39 -10.38 2.68
C SER A 277 8.60 -11.69 2.75
N PRO A 278 7.63 -11.92 1.85
CA PRO A 278 6.82 -13.14 1.84
C PRO A 278 7.65 -14.42 1.71
N GLY A 279 7.05 -15.56 2.07
CA GLY A 279 7.76 -16.85 2.20
C GLY A 279 8.58 -17.29 0.98
N ARG A 280 8.14 -17.00 -0.24
CA ARG A 280 8.81 -17.41 -1.50
C ARG A 280 9.55 -16.28 -2.21
N PHE A 281 9.69 -15.13 -1.54
CA PHE A 281 10.23 -13.94 -2.16
C PHE A 281 11.77 -13.95 -2.12
N SER A 282 12.38 -13.82 -3.29
CA SER A 282 13.83 -13.88 -3.52
C SER A 282 14.19 -12.81 -4.55
N ASP A 283 14.18 -11.56 -4.12
CA ASP A 283 14.55 -10.41 -4.93
C ASP A 283 15.71 -9.66 -4.27
N GLN A 284 16.41 -8.89 -5.09
CA GLN A 284 17.50 -8.06 -4.64
C GLN A 284 16.99 -6.64 -4.40
N ILE A 285 17.12 -6.18 -3.17
CA ILE A 285 16.91 -4.78 -2.84
C ILE A 285 18.24 -4.04 -2.80
N PHE A 286 18.17 -2.73 -2.85
CA PHE A 286 19.33 -1.87 -2.78
C PHE A 286 19.13 -0.80 -1.70
N ILE A 287 20.22 -0.55 -0.97
CA ILE A 287 20.35 0.60 -0.09
C ILE A 287 21.07 1.68 -0.89
N GLN A 288 20.32 2.70 -1.28
CA GLN A 288 20.83 3.86 -1.98
C GLN A 288 21.12 4.98 -0.98
N TRP A 289 22.38 5.40 -0.92
CA TRP A 289 22.81 6.56 -0.14
C TRP A 289 22.71 7.83 -0.99
N LEU A 290 22.21 8.90 -0.37
CA LEU A 290 22.13 10.22 -0.97
C LEU A 290 22.66 11.26 0.00
N TRP A 291 23.47 12.15 -0.52
CA TRP A 291 23.93 13.34 0.19
C TRP A 291 23.34 14.58 -0.45
N LYS A 292 22.97 15.56 0.37
CA LYS A 292 22.47 16.83 -0.12
C LYS A 292 23.65 17.75 -0.43
N ASP A 293 24.08 17.71 -1.68
CA ASP A 293 25.10 18.62 -2.21
C ASP A 293 24.58 20.07 -2.14
N PRO A 294 25.35 21.02 -1.59
CA PRO A 294 24.92 22.42 -1.46
C PRO A 294 24.58 23.11 -2.79
N LYS A 295 25.16 22.65 -3.91
CA LYS A 295 24.98 23.21 -5.26
C LYS A 295 23.98 22.41 -6.09
N LYS A 296 24.01 21.08 -6.00
CA LYS A 296 23.22 20.17 -6.86
C LYS A 296 21.98 19.60 -6.19
N GLY A 297 21.83 19.76 -4.88
CA GLY A 297 20.80 19.11 -4.09
C GLY A 297 21.08 17.62 -3.89
N TRP A 298 20.03 16.81 -3.75
CA TRP A 298 20.16 15.38 -3.46
C TRP A 298 20.90 14.63 -4.57
N THR A 299 22.10 14.13 -4.24
CA THR A 299 22.98 13.41 -5.16
C THR A 299 23.19 11.99 -4.66
N LYS A 300 22.97 11.00 -5.53
CA LYS A 300 23.22 9.58 -5.25
C LYS A 300 24.71 9.32 -5.13
N THR A 301 25.13 8.58 -4.10
CA THR A 301 26.55 8.24 -3.87
C THR A 301 26.80 6.75 -4.06
N ASP A 302 26.20 5.90 -3.24
CA ASP A 302 26.46 4.46 -3.19
C ASP A 302 25.15 3.69 -3.30
N ARG A 303 25.20 2.56 -3.99
CA ARG A 303 24.07 1.65 -4.16
C ARG A 303 24.49 0.25 -3.74
N ILE A 304 24.18 -0.11 -2.50
CA ILE A 304 24.67 -1.35 -1.87
C ILE A 304 23.58 -2.42 -1.97
N PRO A 305 23.84 -3.57 -2.59
CA PRO A 305 22.86 -4.64 -2.68
C PRO A 305 22.65 -5.37 -1.34
N LEU A 306 21.40 -5.69 -1.04
CA LEU A 306 21.01 -6.61 0.03
C LEU A 306 20.22 -7.75 -0.59
N GLN A 307 20.77 -8.97 -0.52
CA GLN A 307 20.04 -10.16 -0.93
C GLN A 307 18.99 -10.51 0.12
N ILE A 308 17.72 -10.40 -0.25
CA ILE A 308 16.61 -10.85 0.61
C ILE A 308 16.26 -12.27 0.23
N VAL A 309 16.36 -13.18 1.19
CA VAL A 309 15.79 -14.53 1.08
C VAL A 309 14.61 -14.60 2.05
N GLY A 310 13.40 -14.75 1.51
CA GLY A 310 12.14 -14.81 2.26
C GLY A 310 12.02 -16.02 3.18
N GLY A 311 10.89 -16.12 3.89
CA GLY A 311 10.57 -17.27 4.75
C GLY A 311 10.66 -17.06 6.26
N ARG A 312 10.88 -15.81 6.73
CA ARG A 312 10.85 -15.48 8.16
C ARG A 312 9.70 -14.52 8.44
N LYS A 313 8.77 -14.89 9.33
CA LYS A 313 7.65 -14.02 9.77
C LYS A 313 8.14 -12.66 10.29
N GLU A 314 9.32 -12.65 10.91
CA GLU A 314 9.93 -11.43 11.42
C GLU A 314 10.58 -10.56 10.32
N GLY A 315 10.58 -10.99 9.07
CA GLY A 315 11.25 -10.29 7.97
C GLY A 315 12.76 -10.53 7.93
N PHE A 316 13.36 -10.03 6.86
CA PHE A 316 14.79 -10.10 6.59
C PHE A 316 15.51 -8.89 7.21
N ARG A 317 16.56 -9.17 7.99
CA ARG A 317 17.37 -8.15 8.67
C ARG A 317 18.72 -8.04 7.99
N GLY A 318 19.14 -6.82 7.70
CA GLY A 318 20.46 -6.54 7.17
C GLY A 318 20.89 -5.12 7.48
N PHE A 319 22.13 -4.81 7.09
CA PHE A 319 22.68 -3.49 7.24
C PHE A 319 23.60 -3.15 6.07
N ALA A 320 23.79 -1.85 5.84
CA ALA A 320 24.83 -1.32 4.95
C ALA A 320 25.69 -0.33 5.72
N VAL A 321 26.94 -0.21 5.29
CA VAL A 321 27.94 0.64 5.93
C VAL A 321 28.37 1.71 4.96
N LYS A 322 28.37 2.96 5.42
CA LYS A 322 28.93 4.10 4.70
C LYS A 322 30.19 4.57 5.40
N SER A 323 31.30 4.53 4.65
CA SER A 323 32.57 5.18 4.99
C SER A 323 32.77 6.39 4.07
N ASN A 324 33.73 7.27 4.41
CA ASN A 324 34.07 8.44 3.60
C ASN A 324 32.86 9.34 3.31
N TYR A 325 32.08 9.67 4.35
CA TYR A 325 30.96 10.60 4.28
C TYR A 325 31.42 12.04 4.50
N GLN A 326 30.54 12.98 4.18
CA GLN A 326 30.73 14.40 4.39
C GLN A 326 29.74 14.90 5.46
N PRO A 327 30.06 15.96 6.21
CA PRO A 327 29.07 16.62 7.06
C PRO A 327 27.84 17.11 6.28
N GLY A 328 26.71 17.24 6.98
CA GLY A 328 25.46 17.79 6.45
C GLY A 328 24.35 16.76 6.26
N GLN A 329 23.34 17.08 5.44
CA GLN A 329 22.12 16.28 5.30
C GLN A 329 22.33 15.06 4.41
N TRP A 330 21.94 13.90 4.93
CA TRP A 330 21.96 12.62 4.25
C TRP A 330 20.57 11.99 4.23
N ARG A 331 20.43 11.03 3.31
CA ARG A 331 19.26 10.19 3.18
C ARG A 331 19.67 8.80 2.73
N VAL A 332 19.01 7.81 3.30
CA VAL A 332 19.06 6.43 2.84
C VAL A 332 17.71 6.10 2.21
N GLN A 333 17.72 5.48 1.04
CA GLN A 333 16.54 4.93 0.38
C GLN A 333 16.71 3.42 0.27
N VAL A 334 15.66 2.68 0.63
CA VAL A 334 15.54 1.26 0.28
C VAL A 334 14.72 1.17 -0.99
N GLU A 335 15.32 0.63 -2.05
CA GLU A 335 14.69 0.53 -3.35
C GLU A 335 14.75 -0.89 -3.91
N THR A 336 13.81 -1.21 -4.79
CA THR A 336 13.86 -2.46 -5.57
C THR A 336 14.98 -2.41 -6.61
N SER A 337 15.26 -3.55 -7.25
CA SER A 337 16.17 -3.65 -8.39
C SER A 337 15.87 -2.63 -9.50
N MET A 338 14.59 -2.32 -9.71
CA MET A 338 14.07 -1.36 -10.69
C MET A 338 14.12 0.11 -10.22
N GLY A 339 14.57 0.39 -8.99
CA GLY A 339 14.64 1.76 -8.45
C GLY A 339 13.32 2.29 -7.87
N HIS A 340 12.32 1.42 -7.65
CA HIS A 340 11.11 1.83 -6.93
C HIS A 340 11.40 1.94 -5.43
N GLU A 341 11.09 3.10 -4.84
CA GLU A 341 11.33 3.36 -3.42
C GLU A 341 10.34 2.57 -2.54
N ILE A 342 10.88 1.76 -1.62
CA ILE A 342 10.15 1.03 -0.58
C ILE A 342 10.09 1.87 0.70
N SER A 343 11.21 2.49 1.08
CA SER A 343 11.30 3.36 2.25
C SER A 343 12.42 4.39 2.10
N ARG A 344 12.40 5.38 2.99
CA ARG A 344 13.35 6.47 3.03
C ARG A 344 13.58 6.90 4.48
N LEU A 345 14.84 7.15 4.84
CA LEU A 345 15.24 7.69 6.13
C LEU A 345 16.18 8.88 5.92
N GLY A 346 15.85 10.04 6.51
CA GLY A 346 16.73 11.20 6.53
C GLY A 346 17.51 11.27 7.84
N PHE A 347 18.75 11.76 7.78
CA PHE A 347 19.59 12.04 8.94
C PHE A 347 20.61 13.14 8.60
N GLU A 348 21.28 13.68 9.61
CA GLU A 348 22.30 14.71 9.47
C GLU A 348 23.60 14.24 10.12
N VAL A 349 24.71 14.46 9.43
CA VAL A 349 26.06 14.16 9.93
C VAL A 349 26.65 15.45 10.47
N ILE A 350 26.95 15.46 11.76
CA ILE A 350 27.52 16.60 12.48
C ILE A 350 28.93 16.22 12.92
N ALA A 351 29.91 17.08 12.65
CA ALA A 351 31.27 16.84 13.11
C ALA A 351 31.34 16.98 14.63
N ASP A 352 31.85 15.95 15.30
CA ASP A 352 32.13 15.95 16.73
C ASP A 352 33.64 15.95 16.96
N GLN A 353 34.15 17.03 17.54
CA GLN A 353 35.57 17.17 17.91
C GLN A 353 35.85 16.76 19.36
N SER A 354 34.84 16.33 20.11
CA SER A 354 35.05 15.90 21.49
C SER A 354 35.85 14.60 21.56
N SER A 355 36.73 14.51 22.56
CA SER A 355 37.50 13.30 22.87
C SER A 355 36.86 12.45 23.97
N ASP A 356 35.78 12.92 24.58
CA ASP A 356 35.16 12.27 25.73
C ASP A 356 34.60 10.89 25.35
N PRO A 357 34.60 9.91 26.28
CA PRO A 357 33.97 8.62 26.05
C PRO A 357 32.50 8.78 25.68
N ARG A 358 32.06 8.09 24.63
CA ARG A 358 30.67 8.11 24.19
C ARG A 358 29.85 7.03 24.91
N PRO A 359 28.76 7.39 25.60
CA PRO A 359 27.89 6.40 26.21
C PRO A 359 26.96 5.80 25.15
N PHE A 360 27.44 4.80 24.40
CA PHE A 360 26.58 4.08 23.48
C PHE A 360 25.58 3.21 24.22
N ARG A 361 24.31 3.32 23.84
CA ARG A 361 23.28 2.34 24.20
C ARG A 361 23.25 1.26 23.13
N VAL A 362 23.24 0.01 23.55
CA VAL A 362 23.13 -1.14 22.65
C VAL A 362 21.70 -1.65 22.65
N LEU A 363 21.06 -1.68 21.48
CA LEU A 363 19.75 -2.28 21.26
C LEU A 363 19.91 -3.67 20.67
N THR A 364 19.16 -4.64 21.18
CA THR A 364 19.14 -6.02 20.65
C THR A 364 17.92 -6.20 19.76
N LYS A 365 18.12 -6.75 18.56
CA LYS A 365 17.07 -7.00 17.57
C LYS A 365 17.08 -8.43 17.03
#